data_AF-A0A8S2E4L2-F1
#
_entry.id   AF-A0A8S2E4L2-F1
#
_cell.length_a   1.000
_cell.length_b   1.000
_cell.length_c   1.000
_cell.angle_alpha   90.00
_cell.angle_beta   90.00
_cell.angle_gamma   90.00
#
_symmetry.space_group_name_H-M   'P 1'
#
loop_
_entity.id
_entity.type
_entity.pdbx_description
1 polymer ?
#
loop_
_entity_poly.entity_id
_entity_poly.type
_entity_poly.pdbx_seq_one_letter_code
_entity_poly.pdbx_strand_id
1 'polypeptide(L)'
;MMDQIKRTTKTAKERLLQMFKEKEEIKTEFNSLTKELRLKQSQSDYDETDVDHWKEELTKLTEQLRQLLTSNDNKIDWNTSSSIDLANLIQAVPLPAPSPNQEQLFTGGALLHKGHQLKLNEFYGHTSQRWHLIYKAEKNGFAPTDFHRQCDGEGPTMTIIQSQEGNCLFGAFTMIPWTSQSGYKKDPNAFLFTLTNPHNLKPTKFAITPEKSKHAVYHTNTKA
;
A
#
# COMPACT_ATOMS: atom_id res chain seq x y z
N MET A 1 30.62 -1.56 53.77
CA MET A 1 30.90 -1.45 52.33
C MET A 1 30.48 -2.71 51.56
N MET A 2 31.00 -3.91 51.90
CA MET A 2 30.63 -5.17 51.24
C MET A 2 29.13 -5.53 51.33
N ASP A 3 28.48 -5.31 52.47
CA ASP A 3 27.04 -5.63 52.61
C ASP A 3 26.12 -4.69 51.83
N GLN A 4 26.55 -3.44 51.62
CA GLN A 4 25.80 -2.48 50.81
C GLN A 4 25.88 -2.85 49.33
N ILE A 5 27.06 -3.27 48.86
CA ILE A 5 27.30 -3.79 47.52
C ILE A 5 26.46 -5.06 47.28
N LYS A 6 26.43 -6.00 48.23
CA LYS A 6 25.60 -7.21 48.13
C LYS A 6 24.10 -6.90 48.03
N ARG A 7 23.60 -5.94 48.81
CA ARG A 7 22.20 -5.50 48.77
C ARG A 7 21.86 -4.84 47.43
N THR A 8 22.71 -3.94 46.94
CA THR A 8 22.49 -3.29 45.64
C THR A 8 22.54 -4.27 44.48
N THR A 9 23.44 -5.26 44.50
CA THR A 9 23.52 -6.28 43.45
C THR A 9 22.31 -7.23 43.48
N LYS A 10 21.80 -7.56 44.67
CA LYS A 10 20.57 -8.35 44.83
C LYS A 10 19.35 -7.60 44.27
N THR A 11 19.19 -6.33 44.65
CA THR A 11 18.08 -5.50 44.15
C THR A 11 18.17 -5.27 42.63
N ALA A 12 19.37 -5.09 42.08
CA ALA A 12 19.57 -4.99 40.64
C ALA A 12 19.21 -6.31 39.92
N LYS A 13 19.58 -7.46 40.49
CA LYS A 13 19.22 -8.78 39.96
C LYS A 13 17.71 -9.03 40.01
N GLU A 14 17.04 -8.65 41.09
CA GLU A 14 15.58 -8.77 41.24
C GLU A 14 14.85 -7.88 40.24
N ARG A 15 15.31 -6.64 40.03
CA ARG A 15 14.78 -5.74 38.99
C ARG A 15 14.99 -6.30 37.59
N LEU A 16 16.18 -6.85 37.31
CA LEU A 16 16.48 -7.48 36.03
C LEU A 16 15.58 -8.69 35.77
N LEU A 17 15.32 -9.50 36.79
CA LEU A 17 14.43 -10.66 36.70
C LEU A 17 12.97 -10.25 36.47
N GLN A 18 12.52 -9.18 37.14
CA GLN A 18 11.21 -8.59 36.94
C GLN A 18 11.05 -8.05 35.51
N MET A 19 12.09 -7.41 34.96
CA MET A 19 12.10 -6.96 33.58
C MET A 19 12.02 -8.12 32.58
N PHE A 20 12.72 -9.22 32.84
CA PHE A 20 12.61 -10.43 31.99
C PHE A 20 11.20 -11.02 32.03
N LYS A 21 10.55 -10.98 33.19
CA LYS A 21 9.18 -11.43 33.37
C LYS A 21 8.19 -10.55 32.58
N GLU A 22 8.27 -9.23 32.74
CA GLU A 22 7.44 -8.26 32.02
C GLU A 22 7.65 -8.37 30.50
N LYS A 23 8.88 -8.59 30.04
CA LYS A 23 9.19 -8.85 28.63
C LYS A 23 8.51 -10.12 28.11
N GLU A 24 8.56 -11.22 28.86
CA GLU A 24 7.90 -12.47 28.44
C GLU A 24 6.36 -12.36 28.52
N GLU A 25 5.82 -11.56 29.44
CA GLU A 25 4.38 -11.24 29.49
C GLU A 25 3.95 -10.46 28.24
N ILE A 26 4.65 -9.39 27.88
CA ILE A 26 4.37 -8.61 26.65
C ILE A 26 4.48 -9.49 25.40
N LYS A 27 5.48 -10.37 25.34
CA LYS A 27 5.64 -11.33 24.25
C LYS A 27 4.49 -12.35 24.20
N THR A 28 4.00 -12.79 25.36
CA THR A 28 2.87 -13.71 25.46
C THR A 28 1.59 -13.04 24.99
N GLU A 29 1.37 -11.79 25.38
CA GLU A 29 0.22 -10.99 24.97
C GLU A 29 0.25 -10.70 23.47
N PHE A 30 1.41 -10.31 22.92
CA PHE A 30 1.60 -10.16 21.47
C PHE A 30 1.28 -11.45 20.69
N ASN A 31 1.76 -12.59 21.19
CA ASN A 31 1.46 -13.90 20.59
C ASN A 31 -0.04 -14.27 20.70
N SER A 32 -0.69 -13.89 21.80
CA SER A 32 -2.13 -14.08 22.02
C SER A 32 -2.96 -13.25 21.04
N LEU A 33 -2.69 -11.94 20.96
CA LEU A 33 -3.34 -11.02 20.02
C LEU A 33 -3.13 -11.49 18.56
N THR A 34 -1.92 -11.93 18.21
CA THR A 34 -1.63 -12.49 16.88
C THR A 34 -2.44 -13.77 16.60
N LYS A 35 -2.64 -14.63 17.61
CA LYS A 35 -3.43 -15.85 17.48
C LYS A 35 -4.92 -15.56 17.38
N GLU A 36 -5.43 -14.59 18.13
CA GLU A 36 -6.82 -14.14 18.05
C GLU A 36 -7.11 -13.51 16.67
N LEU A 37 -6.20 -12.66 16.18
CA LEU A 37 -6.27 -12.12 14.83
C LEU A 37 -6.35 -13.23 13.78
N ARG A 38 -5.51 -14.26 13.88
CA ARG A 38 -5.54 -15.43 12.98
C ARG A 38 -6.86 -16.22 13.07
N LEU A 39 -7.46 -16.30 14.26
CA LEU A 39 -8.73 -17.00 14.47
C LEU A 39 -9.91 -16.22 13.88
N LYS A 40 -9.98 -14.90 14.10
CA LYS A 40 -11.01 -14.05 13.49
C LYS A 40 -10.88 -13.97 11.97
N GLN A 41 -9.64 -13.96 11.46
CA GLN A 41 -9.36 -14.05 10.03
C GLN A 41 -9.85 -15.37 9.40
N SER A 42 -9.72 -16.50 10.10
CA SER A 42 -10.19 -17.79 9.57
C SER A 42 -11.71 -17.94 9.59
N GLN A 43 -12.40 -17.18 10.44
CA GLN A 43 -13.86 -17.17 10.59
C GLN A 43 -14.55 -16.09 9.73
N SER A 44 -13.78 -15.20 9.08
CA SER A 44 -14.30 -14.09 8.27
C SER A 44 -15.26 -13.15 9.02
N ASP A 45 -15.09 -13.07 10.34
CA ASP A 45 -15.90 -12.30 11.29
C ASP A 45 -15.07 -11.12 11.83
N TYR A 46 -14.75 -10.16 10.96
CA TYR A 46 -14.06 -8.93 11.33
C TYR A 46 -14.42 -7.78 10.37
N ASP A 47 -14.48 -6.56 10.89
CA ASP A 47 -14.71 -5.34 10.11
C ASP A 47 -13.54 -4.33 10.19
N GLU A 48 -13.70 -3.16 9.56
CA GLU A 48 -12.67 -2.11 9.51
C GLU A 48 -12.38 -1.50 10.91
N THR A 49 -13.37 -1.51 11.81
CA THR A 49 -13.23 -1.02 13.18
C THR A 49 -12.44 -1.99 14.06
N ASP A 50 -12.57 -3.30 13.82
CA ASP A 50 -11.71 -4.30 14.45
C ASP A 50 -10.25 -4.05 14.06
N VAL A 51 -9.96 -3.88 12.77
CA VAL A 51 -8.58 -3.71 12.27
C VAL A 51 -7.92 -2.45 12.84
N ASP A 52 -8.66 -1.35 12.95
CA ASP A 52 -8.13 -0.12 13.52
C ASP A 52 -7.91 -0.23 15.03
N HIS A 53 -8.78 -0.95 15.76
CA HIS A 53 -8.54 -1.31 17.16
C HIS A 53 -7.24 -2.12 17.34
N TRP A 54 -7.00 -3.13 16.50
CA TRP A 54 -5.78 -3.94 16.55
C TRP A 54 -4.51 -3.12 16.25
N LYS A 55 -4.57 -2.18 15.31
CA LYS A 55 -3.44 -1.26 15.05
C LYS A 55 -3.15 -0.36 16.24
N GLU A 56 -4.19 0.13 16.91
CA GLU A 56 -4.04 0.98 18.07
C GLU A 56 -3.40 0.22 19.25
N GLU A 57 -3.86 -1.01 19.52
CA GLU A 57 -3.29 -1.86 20.57
C GLU A 57 -1.84 -2.27 20.29
N LEU A 58 -1.51 -2.62 19.04
CA LEU A 58 -0.13 -2.89 18.63
C LEU A 58 0.79 -1.66 18.77
N THR A 59 0.24 -0.47 18.50
CA THR A 59 0.97 0.79 18.66
C THR A 59 1.24 1.09 20.13
N LYS A 60 0.25 0.85 21.01
CA LYS A 60 0.41 1.00 22.47
C LYS A 60 1.46 0.04 23.03
N LEU A 61 1.43 -1.24 22.63
CA LEU A 61 2.42 -2.23 23.07
C LEU A 61 3.83 -1.88 22.59
N THR A 62 3.96 -1.39 21.35
CA THR A 62 5.24 -0.94 20.80
C THR A 62 5.80 0.25 21.58
N GLU A 63 4.93 1.18 21.97
CA GLU A 63 5.32 2.36 22.75
C GLU A 63 5.66 2.01 24.21
N GLN A 64 4.92 1.09 24.84
CA GLN A 64 5.27 0.56 26.17
C GLN A 64 6.65 -0.10 26.16
N LEU A 65 6.95 -0.90 25.14
CA LEU A 65 8.26 -1.52 24.96
C LEU A 65 9.36 -0.46 24.79
N ARG A 66 9.08 0.59 24.01
CA ARG A 66 9.98 1.73 23.80
C ARG A 66 10.26 2.50 25.09
N GLN A 67 9.25 2.73 25.93
CA GLN A 67 9.37 3.43 27.21
C GLN A 67 10.16 2.62 28.23
N LEU A 68 9.92 1.30 28.31
CA LEU A 68 10.74 0.39 29.11
C LEU A 68 12.22 0.38 28.70
N LEU A 69 12.49 0.60 27.40
CA LEU A 69 13.85 0.70 26.86
C LEU A 69 14.50 2.06 27.08
N THR A 70 13.75 3.17 27.10
CA THR A 70 14.29 4.53 27.30
C THR A 70 14.53 4.87 28.77
N SER A 71 13.83 4.23 29.70
CA SER A 71 14.03 4.44 31.14
C SER A 71 15.31 3.78 31.70
N ASN A 72 16.01 2.96 30.92
CA ASN A 72 17.19 2.23 31.36
C ASN A 72 18.41 2.57 30.50
N ASP A 73 19.29 3.39 31.05
CA ASP A 73 20.53 3.91 30.44
C ASP A 73 21.64 2.85 30.30
N ASN A 74 21.27 1.62 29.93
CA ASN A 74 22.21 0.55 29.65
C ASN A 74 22.25 0.27 28.16
N LYS A 75 23.38 0.69 27.59
CA LYS A 75 23.90 0.40 26.26
C LYS A 75 23.98 -1.11 25.99
N ILE A 76 22.83 -1.75 25.77
CA ILE A 76 22.76 -3.10 25.20
C ILE A 76 22.91 -2.92 23.68
N ASP A 77 24.03 -3.40 23.14
CA ASP A 77 24.28 -3.42 21.70
C ASP A 77 23.40 -4.49 21.03
N TRP A 78 22.34 -4.03 20.38
CA TRP A 78 21.36 -4.85 19.70
C TRP A 78 21.81 -5.39 18.33
N ASN A 79 23.03 -5.09 17.86
CA ASN A 79 23.60 -5.78 16.69
C ASN A 79 23.86 -7.27 16.93
N THR A 80 23.70 -7.77 18.16
CA THR A 80 23.79 -9.20 18.49
C THR A 80 22.44 -9.87 18.78
N SER A 81 21.31 -9.15 18.75
CA SER A 81 19.97 -9.76 18.80
C SER A 81 19.27 -9.59 17.45
N SER A 82 19.78 -10.33 16.48
CA SER A 82 19.30 -10.46 15.10
C SER A 82 17.94 -11.18 15.01
N SER A 83 16.97 -10.93 15.90
CA SER A 83 15.73 -11.71 15.93
C SER A 83 14.42 -10.96 16.10
N ILE A 84 14.43 -9.64 16.27
CA ILE A 84 13.17 -8.87 16.23
C ILE A 84 13.41 -7.60 15.43
N ASP A 85 13.42 -7.76 14.12
CA ASP A 85 13.31 -6.63 13.21
C ASP A 85 11.83 -6.25 13.14
N LEU A 86 11.48 -5.14 13.80
CA LEU A 86 10.11 -4.61 13.83
C LEU A 86 9.61 -4.20 12.43
N ALA A 87 10.50 -3.83 11.51
CA ALA A 87 10.14 -3.58 10.11
C ALA A 87 9.86 -4.90 9.37
N ASN A 88 10.59 -5.97 9.68
CA ASN A 88 10.28 -7.31 9.19
C ASN A 88 9.06 -7.93 9.88
N LEU A 89 8.70 -7.58 11.12
CA LEU A 89 7.49 -8.09 11.78
C LEU A 89 6.20 -7.46 11.23
N ILE A 90 6.24 -6.18 10.85
CA ILE A 90 5.17 -5.52 10.08
C ILE A 90 5.04 -6.16 8.68
N GLN A 91 6.13 -6.66 8.10
CA GLN A 91 6.14 -7.39 6.82
C GLN A 91 5.87 -8.90 6.97
N ALA A 92 6.08 -9.48 8.16
CA ALA A 92 5.91 -10.90 8.48
C ALA A 92 4.52 -11.21 9.03
N VAL A 93 3.64 -10.20 9.18
CA VAL A 93 2.20 -10.41 9.05
C VAL A 93 2.01 -10.93 7.63
N PRO A 94 1.73 -12.24 7.42
CA PRO A 94 1.47 -12.73 6.09
C PRO A 94 0.17 -12.04 5.67
N LEU A 95 0.26 -11.10 4.73
CA LEU A 95 -0.92 -10.66 4.00
C LEU A 95 -1.60 -11.95 3.53
N PRO A 96 -2.87 -12.18 3.88
CA PRO A 96 -3.53 -13.43 3.54
C PRO A 96 -3.36 -13.65 2.03
N ALA A 97 -2.92 -14.85 1.65
CA ALA A 97 -3.02 -15.28 0.26
C ALA A 97 -4.46 -14.96 -0.19
N PRO A 98 -4.63 -14.26 -1.32
CA PRO A 98 -5.93 -13.73 -1.70
C PRO A 98 -6.96 -14.86 -1.64
N SER A 99 -7.96 -14.69 -0.79
CA SER A 99 -9.14 -15.53 -0.80
C SER A 99 -9.69 -15.56 -2.23
N PRO A 100 -10.24 -16.69 -2.71
CA PRO A 100 -10.62 -16.86 -4.12
C PRO A 100 -11.67 -15.84 -4.63
N ASN A 101 -12.21 -15.02 -3.74
CA ASN A 101 -13.15 -13.95 -4.03
C ASN A 101 -12.60 -12.61 -3.52
N GLN A 102 -11.50 -12.10 -4.09
CA GLN A 102 -11.17 -10.68 -3.96
C GLN A 102 -11.98 -9.89 -4.99
N GLU A 103 -12.72 -8.89 -4.54
CA GLU A 103 -13.27 -7.85 -5.41
C GLU A 103 -12.11 -7.13 -6.11
N GLN A 104 -11.73 -7.64 -7.28
CA GLN A 104 -10.64 -7.10 -8.07
C GLN A 104 -11.04 -5.69 -8.52
N LEU A 105 -10.35 -4.66 -8.02
CA LEU A 105 -10.65 -3.27 -8.35
C LEU A 105 -10.33 -2.97 -9.81
N PHE A 106 -9.37 -3.68 -10.40
CA PHE A 106 -9.07 -3.66 -11.84
C PHE A 106 -9.19 -5.08 -12.39
N THR A 107 -10.33 -5.39 -13.00
CA THR A 107 -10.61 -6.72 -13.56
C THR A 107 -10.02 -6.88 -14.96
N GLY A 108 -9.52 -8.08 -15.27
CA GLY A 108 -9.07 -8.46 -16.62
C GLY A 108 -7.60 -8.17 -16.96
N GLY A 109 -6.86 -7.46 -16.11
CA GLY A 109 -5.44 -7.16 -16.29
C GLY A 109 -4.55 -7.80 -15.22
N ALA A 110 -3.36 -8.26 -15.62
CA ALA A 110 -2.33 -8.79 -14.70
C ALA A 110 -1.24 -7.77 -14.35
N LEU A 111 -1.26 -6.59 -14.99
CA LEU A 111 -0.21 -5.58 -14.86
C LEU A 111 -0.21 -4.88 -13.48
N LEU A 112 -1.36 -4.79 -12.83
CA LEU A 112 -1.52 -4.05 -11.59
C LEU A 112 -1.65 -4.97 -10.37
N HIS A 113 -0.70 -4.88 -9.44
CA HIS A 113 -0.84 -5.45 -8.11
C HIS A 113 -1.79 -4.62 -7.23
N LYS A 114 -2.30 -5.20 -6.14
CA LYS A 114 -3.28 -4.57 -5.24
C LYS A 114 -2.87 -3.18 -4.77
N GLY A 115 -1.60 -2.96 -4.44
CA GLY A 115 -1.08 -1.65 -4.03
C GLY A 115 -1.20 -0.58 -5.13
N HIS A 116 -0.98 -0.94 -6.39
CA HIS A 116 -1.18 -0.05 -7.53
C HIS A 116 -2.67 0.31 -7.68
N GLN A 117 -3.55 -0.69 -7.60
CA GLN A 117 -5.00 -0.51 -7.75
C GLN A 117 -5.56 0.45 -6.70
N LEU A 118 -5.17 0.28 -5.43
CA LEU A 118 -5.57 1.17 -4.34
C LEU A 118 -5.10 2.61 -4.57
N LYS A 119 -3.84 2.78 -5.01
CA LYS A 119 -3.28 4.10 -5.26
C LYS A 119 -3.94 4.81 -6.44
N LEU A 120 -4.30 4.07 -7.49
CA LEU A 120 -5.05 4.62 -8.63
C LEU A 120 -6.46 5.07 -8.22
N ASN A 121 -7.13 4.31 -7.36
CA ASN A 121 -8.42 4.70 -6.80
C ASN A 121 -8.33 5.93 -5.88
N GLU A 122 -7.26 6.05 -5.09
CA GLU A 122 -6.94 7.25 -4.32
C GLU A 122 -6.72 8.47 -5.25
N PHE A 123 -5.99 8.29 -6.36
CA PHE A 123 -5.80 9.36 -7.35
C PHE A 123 -7.09 9.82 -8.00
N TYR A 124 -7.98 8.87 -8.31
CA TYR A 124 -9.32 9.12 -8.81
C TYR A 124 -10.23 9.81 -7.78
N GLY A 125 -9.99 9.56 -6.48
CA GLY A 125 -10.77 10.13 -5.37
C GLY A 125 -11.88 9.23 -4.85
N HIS A 126 -11.91 7.94 -5.23
CA HIS A 126 -12.89 6.97 -4.75
C HIS A 126 -12.23 5.60 -4.52
N THR A 127 -12.06 5.22 -3.25
CA THR A 127 -11.24 4.07 -2.82
C THR A 127 -11.80 2.71 -3.26
N SER A 128 -13.12 2.58 -3.38
CA SER A 128 -13.81 1.36 -3.80
C SER A 128 -14.22 1.36 -5.29
N GLN A 129 -13.64 2.25 -6.11
CA GLN A 129 -13.93 2.28 -7.55
C GLN A 129 -13.49 0.97 -8.22
N ARG A 130 -14.35 0.43 -9.08
CA ARG A 130 -14.04 -0.75 -9.89
C ARG A 130 -13.87 -0.36 -11.35
N TRP A 131 -12.86 -0.96 -11.96
CA TRP A 131 -12.44 -0.75 -13.34
C TRP A 131 -12.50 -2.07 -14.09
N HIS A 132 -12.94 -1.99 -15.34
CA HIS A 132 -12.93 -3.12 -16.26
C HIS A 132 -11.99 -2.83 -17.42
N LEU A 133 -11.23 -3.85 -17.82
CA LEU A 133 -10.30 -3.74 -18.94
C LEU A 133 -11.07 -3.72 -20.27
N ILE A 134 -11.09 -2.56 -20.93
CA ILE A 134 -11.72 -2.39 -22.26
C ILE A 134 -10.74 -2.59 -23.42
N TYR A 135 -9.43 -2.38 -23.19
CA TYR A 135 -8.38 -2.48 -24.20
C TYR A 135 -7.05 -2.94 -23.58
N LYS A 136 -6.37 -3.87 -24.26
CA LYS A 136 -4.99 -4.27 -23.97
C LYS A 136 -4.21 -4.41 -25.26
N ALA A 137 -3.15 -3.63 -25.44
CA ALA A 137 -2.39 -3.60 -26.69
C ALA A 137 -1.86 -4.99 -27.13
N GLU A 138 -1.37 -5.81 -26.20
CA GLU A 138 -0.93 -7.19 -26.48
C GLU A 138 -2.05 -8.10 -27.04
N LYS A 139 -3.31 -7.82 -26.72
CA LYS A 139 -4.48 -8.60 -27.17
C LYS A 139 -5.14 -7.98 -28.39
N ASN A 140 -5.23 -6.65 -28.44
CA ASN A 140 -6.02 -5.92 -29.41
C ASN A 140 -5.21 -5.33 -30.56
N GLY A 141 -3.89 -5.28 -30.44
CA GLY A 141 -2.98 -4.60 -31.35
C GLY A 141 -2.50 -3.26 -30.78
N PHE A 142 -1.36 -2.76 -31.28
CA PHE A 142 -0.73 -1.51 -30.82
C PHE A 142 -1.09 -0.31 -31.71
N ALA A 143 -1.88 -0.49 -32.76
CA ALA A 143 -2.22 0.61 -33.66
C ALA A 143 -3.26 1.55 -33.02
N PRO A 144 -3.22 2.86 -33.33
CA PRO A 144 -4.25 3.79 -32.89
C PRO A 144 -5.67 3.35 -33.28
N THR A 145 -5.85 2.74 -34.46
CA THR A 145 -7.12 2.17 -34.92
C THR A 145 -7.63 1.05 -34.02
N ASP A 146 -6.74 0.23 -33.44
CA ASP A 146 -7.11 -0.84 -32.51
C ASP A 146 -7.58 -0.28 -31.18
N PHE A 147 -6.92 0.78 -30.69
CA PHE A 147 -7.35 1.51 -29.50
C PHE A 147 -8.74 2.12 -29.71
N HIS A 148 -8.92 2.89 -30.79
CA HIS A 148 -10.19 3.56 -31.06
C HIS A 148 -11.34 2.58 -31.30
N ARG A 149 -11.09 1.42 -31.93
CA ARG A 149 -12.10 0.35 -32.07
C ARG A 149 -12.62 -0.17 -30.73
N GLN A 150 -11.79 -0.13 -29.68
CA GLN A 150 -12.14 -0.64 -28.35
C GLN A 150 -12.60 0.44 -27.36
N CYS A 151 -12.11 1.68 -27.51
CA CYS A 151 -12.26 2.73 -26.49
C CYS A 151 -13.18 3.89 -26.91
N ASP A 152 -13.52 4.05 -28.20
CA ASP A 152 -14.41 5.13 -28.62
C ASP A 152 -15.80 5.00 -27.95
N GLY A 153 -16.28 6.11 -27.37
CA GLY A 153 -17.51 6.15 -26.58
C GLY A 153 -17.33 5.78 -25.11
N GLU A 154 -16.18 5.23 -24.72
CA GLU A 154 -15.90 4.81 -23.34
C GLU A 154 -15.24 5.93 -22.53
N GLY A 155 -15.72 6.16 -21.31
CA GLY A 155 -15.21 7.14 -20.35
C GLY A 155 -15.96 7.10 -19.01
N PRO A 156 -15.34 7.46 -17.87
CA PRO A 156 -13.94 7.86 -17.71
C PRO A 156 -12.98 6.68 -17.93
N THR A 157 -11.74 6.95 -18.35
CA THR A 157 -10.74 5.90 -18.60
C THR A 157 -9.41 6.17 -17.91
N MET A 158 -8.73 5.09 -17.56
CA MET A 158 -7.38 5.11 -17.01
C MET A 158 -6.46 4.30 -17.91
N THR A 159 -5.50 4.99 -18.53
CA THR A 159 -4.51 4.37 -19.40
C THR A 159 -3.26 4.05 -18.60
N ILE A 160 -2.82 2.80 -18.63
CA ILE A 160 -1.63 2.33 -17.91
C ILE A 160 -0.62 1.86 -18.94
N ILE A 161 0.60 2.38 -18.82
CA ILE A 161 1.72 2.11 -19.71
C ILE A 161 2.84 1.48 -18.87
N GLN A 162 3.38 0.38 -19.37
CA GLN A 162 4.61 -0.23 -18.86
C GLN A 162 5.74 0.04 -19.85
N SER A 163 6.82 0.67 -19.39
CA SER A 163 8.02 0.78 -20.21
C SER A 163 8.73 -0.56 -20.34
N GLN A 164 9.33 -0.82 -21.50
CA GLN A 164 10.20 -1.98 -21.70
C GLN A 164 11.46 -1.88 -20.85
N GLU A 165 12.06 -0.69 -20.78
CA GLU A 165 13.24 -0.43 -19.96
C GLU A 165 12.82 0.01 -18.55
N GLY A 166 13.37 -0.65 -17.53
CA GLY A 166 13.19 -0.24 -16.14
C GLY A 166 11.82 -0.57 -15.50
N ASN A 167 10.92 -1.29 -16.19
CA ASN A 167 9.62 -1.73 -15.68
C ASN A 167 8.81 -0.61 -14.99
N CYS A 168 8.85 0.59 -15.57
CA CYS A 168 8.16 1.75 -15.02
C CYS A 168 6.69 1.72 -15.42
N LEU A 169 5.82 1.91 -14.44
CA LEU A 169 4.37 1.99 -14.58
C LEU A 169 3.95 3.44 -14.42
N PHE A 170 3.36 3.98 -15.48
CA PHE A 170 2.87 5.35 -15.52
C PHE A 170 1.67 5.42 -16.44
N GLY A 171 1.04 6.57 -16.53
CA GLY A 171 -0.16 6.67 -17.32
C GLY A 171 -0.87 8.01 -17.23
N ALA A 172 -2.11 7.96 -17.69
CA ALA A 172 -3.00 9.11 -17.77
C ALA A 172 -4.42 8.71 -17.39
N PHE A 173 -5.16 9.68 -16.89
CA PHE A 173 -6.60 9.59 -16.67
C PHE A 173 -7.29 10.69 -17.46
N THR A 174 -8.43 10.33 -18.04
CA THR A 174 -9.37 11.27 -18.66
C THR A 174 -10.78 10.96 -18.19
N MET A 175 -11.52 12.00 -17.83
CA MET A 175 -12.92 11.89 -17.46
C MET A 175 -13.85 11.85 -18.68
N ILE A 176 -13.40 12.39 -19.81
CA ILE A 176 -14.20 12.47 -21.03
C ILE A 176 -14.11 11.18 -21.87
N PRO A 177 -15.19 10.80 -22.58
CA PRO A 177 -15.16 9.66 -23.48
C PRO A 177 -14.27 9.87 -24.70
N TRP A 178 -13.60 8.81 -25.17
CA TRP A 178 -12.80 8.86 -26.39
C TRP A 178 -13.68 8.97 -27.65
N THR A 179 -13.13 9.59 -28.70
CA THR A 179 -13.82 9.74 -29.99
C THR A 179 -12.83 9.73 -31.15
N SER A 180 -13.20 9.18 -32.31
CA SER A 180 -12.49 9.38 -33.58
C SER A 180 -12.77 10.75 -34.23
N GLN A 181 -12.68 11.84 -33.46
CA GLN A 181 -12.80 13.21 -33.95
C GLN A 181 -11.54 13.98 -33.61
N SER A 182 -10.73 14.26 -34.63
CA SER A 182 -9.46 14.97 -34.48
C SER A 182 -9.62 16.27 -33.68
N GLY A 183 -8.81 16.44 -32.65
CA GLY A 183 -8.67 17.70 -31.95
C GLY A 183 -8.47 17.55 -30.45
N TYR A 184 -8.05 18.66 -29.87
CA TYR A 184 -7.95 18.80 -28.43
C TYR A 184 -9.33 18.85 -27.78
N LYS A 185 -9.44 18.20 -26.63
CA LYS A 185 -10.64 18.16 -25.82
C LYS A 185 -10.36 18.77 -24.46
N LYS A 186 -11.39 19.46 -23.95
CA LYS A 186 -11.34 20.05 -22.64
C LYS A 186 -11.61 18.97 -21.58
N ASP A 187 -10.69 18.80 -20.66
CA ASP A 187 -10.91 17.99 -19.46
C ASP A 187 -10.17 18.62 -18.26
N PRO A 188 -10.90 19.28 -17.34
CA PRO A 188 -10.30 19.86 -16.14
C PRO A 188 -9.93 18.81 -15.09
N ASN A 189 -10.39 17.57 -15.23
CA ASN A 189 -10.12 16.48 -14.30
C ASN A 189 -9.02 15.55 -14.79
N ALA A 190 -8.47 15.77 -15.99
CA ALA A 190 -7.38 14.99 -16.53
C ALA A 190 -6.13 15.11 -15.65
N PHE A 191 -5.42 14.00 -15.52
CA PHE A 191 -4.14 13.97 -14.82
C PHE A 191 -3.21 12.92 -15.41
N LEU A 192 -1.91 13.15 -15.29
CA LEU A 192 -0.89 12.13 -15.48
C LEU A 192 -0.52 11.52 -14.14
N PHE A 193 0.05 10.32 -14.15
CA PHE A 193 0.56 9.71 -12.93
C PHE A 193 1.77 8.81 -13.21
N THR A 194 2.56 8.59 -12.16
CA THR A 194 3.54 7.51 -12.08
C THR A 194 3.23 6.64 -10.87
N LEU A 195 3.33 5.33 -11.03
CA LEU A 195 3.23 4.33 -9.97
C LEU A 195 4.61 3.78 -9.61
N THR A 196 5.43 3.49 -10.63
CA THR A 196 6.83 3.12 -10.48
C THR A 196 7.67 3.93 -11.47
N ASN A 197 8.89 4.30 -11.05
CA ASN A 197 9.81 5.14 -11.81
C ASN A 197 11.26 4.79 -11.42
N PRO A 198 12.26 5.10 -12.26
CA PRO A 198 13.64 4.65 -12.05
C PRO A 198 14.33 5.38 -10.88
N HIS A 199 13.72 6.44 -10.36
CA HIS A 199 14.24 7.24 -9.26
C HIS A 199 13.62 6.86 -7.90
N ASN A 200 12.85 5.77 -7.83
CA ASN A 200 12.16 5.30 -6.63
C ASN A 200 11.28 6.38 -5.96
N LEU A 201 10.76 7.33 -6.75
CA LEU A 201 9.79 8.30 -6.25
C LEU A 201 8.51 7.57 -5.87
N LYS A 202 7.84 8.04 -4.82
CA LYS A 202 6.52 7.54 -4.45
C LYS A 202 5.54 7.73 -5.61
N PRO A 203 4.48 6.90 -5.71
CA PRO A 203 3.42 7.13 -6.67
C PRO A 203 2.93 8.58 -6.61
N THR A 204 2.90 9.25 -7.75
CA THR A 204 2.64 10.69 -7.83
C THR A 204 1.61 10.99 -8.90
N LYS A 205 0.64 11.85 -8.57
CA LYS A 205 -0.37 12.40 -9.47
C LYS A 205 0.01 13.81 -9.91
N PHE A 206 -0.09 14.07 -11.21
CA PHE A 206 0.16 15.37 -11.84
C PHE A 206 -1.15 15.87 -12.46
N ALA A 207 -1.88 16.68 -11.70
CA ALA A 207 -3.13 17.27 -12.15
C ALA A 207 -2.89 18.30 -13.26
N ILE A 208 -3.83 18.41 -14.20
CA ILE A 208 -3.79 19.45 -15.23
C ILE A 208 -3.91 20.84 -14.60
N THR A 209 -3.18 21.81 -15.17
CA THR A 209 -3.35 23.20 -14.77
C THR A 209 -4.64 23.78 -15.36
N PRO A 210 -5.42 24.57 -14.60
CA PRO A 210 -6.72 25.09 -15.07
C PRO A 210 -6.65 25.80 -16.43
N GLU A 211 -5.59 26.57 -16.67
CA GLU A 211 -5.35 27.32 -17.91
C GLU A 211 -5.16 26.42 -19.14
N LYS A 212 -4.64 25.20 -18.95
CA LYS A 212 -4.37 24.23 -20.01
C LYS A 212 -5.48 23.21 -20.19
N SER A 213 -6.51 23.23 -19.36
CA SER A 213 -7.62 22.27 -19.39
C SER A 213 -8.31 22.14 -20.75
N LYS A 214 -8.30 23.19 -21.60
CA LYS A 214 -8.87 23.16 -22.97
C LYS A 214 -8.13 22.23 -23.94
N HIS A 215 -6.87 21.91 -23.64
CA HIS A 215 -6.00 21.06 -24.46
C HIS A 215 -5.50 19.84 -23.68
N ALA A 216 -6.37 19.30 -22.82
CA ALA A 216 -6.02 18.22 -21.88
C ALA A 216 -5.71 16.91 -22.58
N VAL A 217 -6.56 16.54 -23.54
CA VAL A 217 -6.50 15.25 -24.24
C VAL A 217 -6.63 15.51 -25.73
N TYR A 218 -5.81 14.85 -26.54
CA TYR A 218 -5.92 14.93 -28.00
C TYR A 218 -6.56 13.65 -28.54
N HIS A 219 -7.65 13.79 -29.28
CA HIS A 219 -8.30 12.68 -29.96
C HIS A 219 -7.83 12.65 -31.40
N THR A 220 -7.40 11.50 -31.91
CA THR A 220 -7.05 11.33 -33.33
C THR A 220 -8.25 10.81 -34.11
N ASN A 221 -8.44 11.25 -35.36
CA ASN A 221 -9.36 10.58 -36.26
C ASN A 221 -8.70 9.34 -36.84
N THR A 222 -9.16 8.17 -36.43
CA THR A 222 -8.67 6.88 -36.95
C THR A 222 -9.85 6.00 -37.38
N LYS A 223 -10.85 6.59 -38.04
CA LYS A 223 -11.85 5.78 -38.75
C LYS A 223 -11.13 4.95 -39.81
N ALA A 224 -11.23 3.63 -39.67
CA ALA A 224 -10.82 2.67 -40.69
C ALA A 224 -11.65 2.85 -41.97
#